data_AF-A0A7G8G6F1-F1
#
_entry.id   AF-A0A7G8G6F1-F1
#
_cell.length_a   1.000
_cell.length_b   1.000
_cell.length_c   1.000
_cell.angle_alpha   90.00
_cell.angle_beta   90.00
_cell.angle_gamma   90.00
#
_symmetry.space_group_name_H-M   'P 1'
#
loop_
_entity.id
_entity.type
_entity.pdbx_description
1 polymer ?
#
loop_
_entity_poly.entity_id
_entity_poly.type
_entity_poly.pdbx_seq_one_letter_code
_entity_poly.pdbx_strand_id
1 'polypeptide(L)'
;MFAFIAMRACLVLIAGLFLFGIQAQANTRSLTRSGVSEEITLNLLKSKIPQGATVTDTSCKEIQTAGFNYSYRCTITWEEN
;
A
#
# COMPACT_ATOMS: atom_id res chain seq x y z
N MET A 1 -14.14 -49.44 11.08
CA MET A 1 -12.78 -48.93 11.39
C MET A 1 -12.29 -47.93 10.34
N PHE A 2 -12.32 -48.26 9.03
CA PHE A 2 -11.94 -47.35 7.94
C PHE A 2 -12.73 -46.02 7.88
N ALA A 3 -14.05 -46.07 8.08
CA ALA A 3 -14.90 -44.86 8.08
C ALA A 3 -14.54 -43.86 9.20
N PHE A 4 -14.11 -44.37 10.35
CA PHE A 4 -13.68 -43.54 11.49
C PHE A 4 -12.34 -42.83 11.22
N ILE A 5 -11.45 -43.47 10.46
CA ILE A 5 -10.14 -42.91 10.08
C ILE A 5 -10.34 -41.80 9.03
N ALA A 6 -11.24 -42.01 8.06
CA ALA A 6 -11.58 -41.02 7.04
C ALA A 6 -12.20 -39.75 7.65
N MET A 7 -13.11 -39.90 8.63
CA MET A 7 -13.76 -38.76 9.30
C MET A 7 -12.76 -37.89 10.09
N ARG A 8 -11.78 -38.53 10.76
CA ARG A 8 -10.72 -37.83 11.49
C ARG A 8 -9.74 -37.14 10.54
N ALA A 9 -9.44 -37.73 9.39
CA ALA A 9 -8.59 -37.13 8.37
C ALA A 9 -9.23 -35.86 7.77
N CYS A 10 -10.55 -35.87 7.51
CA CYS A 10 -11.27 -34.68 7.04
C CYS A 10 -11.23 -33.53 8.06
N LEU A 11 -11.39 -33.83 9.35
CA LEU A 11 -11.35 -32.82 10.41
C LEU A 11 -9.96 -32.15 10.52
N VAL A 12 -8.89 -32.92 10.36
CA VAL A 12 -7.51 -32.39 10.39
C VAL A 12 -7.23 -31.51 9.16
N LEU A 13 -7.74 -31.88 7.98
CA LEU A 13 -7.63 -31.08 6.76
C LEU A 13 -8.37 -29.74 6.88
N ILE A 14 -9.60 -29.75 7.41
CA ILE A 14 -10.39 -28.52 7.61
C ILE A 14 -9.73 -27.62 8.65
N ALA A 15 -9.22 -28.17 9.75
CA ALA A 15 -8.48 -27.41 10.76
C ALA A 15 -7.18 -26.80 10.20
N GLY A 16 -6.50 -27.50 9.30
CA GLY A 16 -5.30 -27.00 8.61
C GLY A 16 -5.59 -25.81 7.70
N LEU A 17 -6.75 -25.76 7.03
CA LEU A 17 -7.14 -24.67 6.14
C LEU A 17 -7.40 -23.35 6.88
N PHE A 18 -7.88 -23.39 8.14
CA PHE A 18 -8.04 -22.18 8.96
C PHE A 18 -6.72 -21.59 9.48
N LEU A 19 -5.64 -22.38 9.51
CA LEU A 19 -4.31 -21.94 9.94
C LEU A 19 -3.53 -21.25 8.81
N PHE A 20 -3.91 -21.44 7.55
CA PHE A 20 -3.32 -20.78 6.40
C PHE A 20 -4.10 -19.52 6.00
N GLY A 21 -3.97 -18.49 6.83
CA GLY A 21 -3.86 -17.12 6.34
C GLY A 21 -5.16 -16.37 6.11
N ILE A 22 -5.60 -15.65 7.15
CA ILE A 22 -6.01 -14.26 6.96
C ILE A 22 -4.84 -13.52 6.30
N GLN A 23 -4.84 -13.40 4.98
CA GLN A 23 -3.94 -12.49 4.30
C GLN A 23 -4.42 -11.09 4.65
N ALA A 24 -3.75 -10.44 5.60
CA ALA A 24 -3.92 -9.02 5.83
C ALA A 24 -3.56 -8.30 4.53
N GLN A 25 -4.58 -7.92 3.75
CA GLN A 25 -4.38 -7.02 2.61
C GLN A 25 -4.03 -5.66 3.20
N ALA A 26 -2.75 -5.29 3.13
CA ALA A 26 -2.35 -3.91 3.31
C ALA A 26 -3.04 -3.10 2.20
N ASN A 27 -3.94 -2.18 2.59
CA ASN A 27 -4.60 -1.28 1.65
C ASN A 27 -3.61 -0.17 1.26
N THR A 28 -2.67 -0.50 0.37
CA THR A 28 -1.70 0.45 -0.15
C THR A 28 -2.39 1.45 -1.08
N ARG A 29 -2.25 2.74 -0.79
CA ARG A 29 -2.73 3.85 -1.61
C ARG A 29 -1.57 4.74 -2.03
N SER A 30 -1.72 5.43 -3.15
CA SER A 30 -0.73 6.41 -3.61
C SER A 30 -1.40 7.65 -4.17
N LEU A 31 -0.70 8.79 -4.07
CA LEU A 31 -1.12 10.06 -4.62
C LEU A 31 0.06 10.72 -5.32
N THR A 32 -0.17 11.17 -6.54
CA THR A 32 0.83 11.86 -7.36
C THR A 32 0.40 13.30 -7.62
N ARG A 33 1.32 14.25 -7.49
CA ARG A 33 1.09 15.66 -7.78
C ARG A 33 2.32 16.30 -8.41
N SER A 34 2.07 17.23 -9.34
CA SER A 34 3.12 18.10 -9.88
C SER A 34 3.03 19.51 -9.29
N GLY A 35 4.17 20.18 -9.15
CA GLY A 35 4.28 21.56 -8.68
C GLY A 35 5.65 22.17 -8.95
N VAL A 36 5.78 23.47 -8.74
CA VAL A 36 7.03 24.23 -9.04
C VAL A 36 8.09 24.10 -7.95
N SER A 37 7.70 23.66 -6.76
CA SER A 37 8.59 23.43 -5.61
C SER A 37 8.33 22.04 -5.05
N GLU A 38 9.40 21.26 -4.87
CA GLU A 38 9.34 19.92 -4.31
C GLU A 38 8.71 19.93 -2.90
N GLU A 39 9.21 20.80 -2.02
CA GLU A 39 8.77 20.89 -0.63
C GLU A 39 7.28 21.23 -0.52
N ILE A 40 6.82 22.25 -1.26
CA ILE A 40 5.40 22.64 -1.27
C ILE A 40 4.55 21.49 -1.80
N THR A 41 5.00 20.82 -2.86
CA THR A 41 4.28 19.69 -3.47
C THR A 41 4.17 18.51 -2.50
N LEU A 42 5.25 18.18 -1.80
CA LEU A 42 5.27 17.12 -0.79
C LEU A 42 4.41 17.45 0.42
N ASN A 43 4.45 18.68 0.93
CA ASN A 43 3.62 19.09 2.06
C ASN A 43 2.13 19.02 1.71
N LEU A 44 1.76 19.41 0.50
CA LEU A 44 0.40 19.25 0.00
C LEU A 44 -0.01 17.79 -0.14
N LEU A 45 0.88 16.91 -0.59
CA LEU A 45 0.62 15.46 -0.65
C LEU A 45 0.43 14.88 0.75
N LYS A 46 1.32 15.20 1.69
CA LYS A 46 1.25 14.76 3.09
C LYS A 46 -0.03 15.23 3.78
N SER A 47 -0.52 16.44 3.48
CA SER A 47 -1.79 16.95 4.03
C SER A 47 -3.04 16.15 3.63
N LYS A 48 -2.93 15.28 2.61
CA LYS A 48 -4.03 14.42 2.13
C LYS A 48 -3.99 13.02 2.72
N ILE A 49 -2.93 12.68 3.46
CA ILE A 49 -2.78 11.37 4.07
C ILE A 49 -3.68 11.29 5.32
N PRO A 50 -4.52 10.25 5.44
CA PRO A 50 -5.34 10.04 6.63
C PRO A 50 -4.49 9.97 7.90
N GLN A 51 -5.04 10.44 9.02
CA GLN A 51 -4.38 10.26 10.32
C GLN A 51 -4.27 8.76 10.64
N GLY A 52 -3.12 8.34 11.16
CA GLY A 52 -2.84 6.93 11.48
C GLY A 52 -2.39 6.07 10.29
N ALA A 53 -2.41 6.60 9.06
CA ALA A 53 -1.80 5.91 7.93
C ALA A 53 -0.27 5.96 7.99
N THR A 54 0.38 4.90 7.50
CA THR A 54 1.83 4.80 7.48
C THR A 54 2.35 5.10 6.08
N VAL A 55 3.19 6.14 5.93
CA VAL A 55 3.86 6.42 4.66
C VAL A 55 4.90 5.32 4.40
N THR A 56 4.78 4.64 3.27
CA THR A 56 5.66 3.53 2.88
C THR A 56 6.67 3.93 1.81
N ASP A 57 6.32 4.90 0.97
CA ASP A 57 7.24 5.42 -0.06
C ASP A 57 6.98 6.89 -0.35
N THR A 58 8.03 7.61 -0.73
CA THR A 58 7.96 8.99 -1.22
C THR A 58 9.01 9.17 -2.31
N SER A 59 8.57 9.59 -3.48
CA SER A 59 9.44 9.81 -4.64
C SER A 59 9.13 11.16 -5.28
N CYS A 60 10.16 11.93 -5.60
CA CYS A 60 10.04 13.15 -6.39
C CYS A 60 10.98 13.09 -7.58
N LYS A 61 10.47 13.52 -8.73
CA LYS A 61 11.23 13.61 -9.97
C LYS A 61 11.09 15.01 -10.53
N GLU A 62 12.23 15.62 -10.84
CA GLU A 62 12.25 16.82 -11.66
C GLU A 62 11.82 16.47 -13.08
N ILE A 63 10.91 17.26 -13.64
CA ILE A 63 10.41 17.14 -14.99
C ILE A 63 10.66 18.45 -15.72
N GLN A 64 11.30 18.37 -16.88
CA GLN A 64 11.37 19.49 -17.80
C GLN A 64 9.98 19.83 -18.32
N THR A 65 9.69 21.12 -18.28
CA THR A 65 8.48 21.76 -18.79
C THR A 65 8.90 22.71 -19.92
N ALA A 66 7.95 23.13 -20.76
CA ALA A 66 8.25 23.97 -21.91
C ALA A 66 9.09 25.21 -21.54
N GLY A 67 10.08 25.53 -22.38
CA GLY A 67 10.90 26.74 -22.24
C GLY A 67 11.95 26.70 -21.12
N PHE A 68 12.68 25.59 -20.97
CA PHE A 68 13.75 25.41 -19.96
C PHE A 68 13.28 25.55 -18.49
N ASN A 69 11.98 25.48 -18.26
CA ASN A 69 11.42 25.50 -16.91
C ASN A 69 11.38 24.09 -16.33
N TYR A 70 11.56 23.99 -15.02
CA TYR A 70 11.48 22.72 -14.32
C TYR A 70 10.25 22.71 -13.42
N SER A 71 9.67 21.53 -13.27
CA SER A 71 8.65 21.24 -12.27
C SER A 71 9.04 19.96 -11.54
N TYR A 72 8.42 19.70 -10.40
CA TYR A 72 8.57 18.48 -9.65
C TYR A 72 7.29 17.66 -9.78
N ARG A 73 7.41 16.36 -10.05
CA ARG A 73 6.34 15.38 -9.89
C ARG A 73 6.69 14.50 -8.72
N CYS A 74 5.90 14.63 -7.67
CA CYS A 74 6.05 13.84 -6.46
C CYS A 74 4.92 12.82 -6.34
N THR A 75 5.25 11.65 -5.83
CA THR A 75 4.35 10.56 -5.50
C THR A 75 4.59 10.18 -4.05
N ILE A 76 3.51 10.06 -3.27
CA ILE A 76 3.56 9.52 -1.92
C ILE A 76 2.69 8.28 -1.87
N THR A 77 3.18 7.23 -1.22
CA THR A 77 2.49 5.97 -1.03
C THR A 77 2.34 5.73 0.47
N TRP A 78 1.16 5.28 0.89
CA TRP A 78 0.86 4.97 2.27
C TRP A 78 -0.01 3.72 2.39
N GLU A 79 0.01 3.11 3.56
CA GLU A 79 -0.88 2.03 3.93
C GLU A 79 -1.89 2.54 4.96
N GLU A 80 -3.17 2.25 4.72
CA GLU A 80 -4.23 2.48 5.70
C GLU A 80 -4.18 1.36 6.74
N ASN A 81 -4.14 1.75 8.02
CA ASN A 81 -4.11 0.84 9.17
C ASN A 81 -5.51 0.36 9.54
#